data_AF-A0A8T3P534-F1
#
_entry.id   AF-A0A8T3P534-F1
#
_cell.length_a   1.000
_cell.length_b   1.000
_cell.length_c   1.000
_cell.angle_alpha   90.00
_cell.angle_beta   90.00
_cell.angle_gamma   90.00
#
_symmetry.space_group_name_H-M   'P 1'
#
loop_
_entity.id
_entity.type
_entity.pdbx_description
1 polymer ?
#
loop_
_entity_poly.entity_id
_entity_poly.type
_entity_poly.pdbx_seq_one_letter_code
_entity_poly.pdbx_strand_id
1 'polypeptide(L)'
;MSGALPPIVGGYWAWVPLGAVVGFAFAMMALSFILQVRKRATIFQQISIDGVGIMDVGVVGLDGSEKLHKLTNLTLKCTLRNHSEQTVFYSLRRVTHSVQGRTPTRSMEEQVNIVHAKSIQLFSLATLPDIELGHDLPKGHIDLEIAYGPSKDNLRYLFRYESTPLIGWTYYAERKSGQLNIISPIKRIAHERRATGFLVNGKSRNAC
;
A
#
# COMPACT_ATOMS: atom_id res chain seq x y z
N MET A 1 3.71 -52.80 -72.27
CA MET A 1 4.04 -52.62 -70.84
C MET A 1 4.25 -51.14 -70.59
N SER A 2 3.23 -50.47 -70.05
CA SER A 2 3.29 -49.07 -69.63
C SER A 2 3.09 -49.05 -68.12
N GLY A 3 4.18 -48.79 -67.38
CA GLY A 3 4.16 -48.64 -65.93
C GLY A 3 4.30 -47.17 -65.59
N ALA A 4 3.17 -46.50 -65.35
CA ALA A 4 3.16 -45.15 -64.81
C ALA A 4 3.52 -45.20 -63.31
N LEU A 5 4.59 -44.50 -62.92
CA LEU A 5 4.90 -44.22 -61.52
C LEU A 5 3.95 -43.13 -61.00
N PRO A 6 3.34 -43.29 -59.81
CA PRO A 6 2.52 -42.23 -59.22
C PRO A 6 3.41 -41.13 -58.61
N PRO A 7 3.00 -39.85 -58.67
CA PRO A 7 3.74 -38.77 -58.04
C PRO A 7 3.44 -38.76 -56.54
N ILE A 8 4.37 -39.23 -55.71
CA ILE A 8 4.33 -39.03 -54.25
C ILE A 8 5.07 -37.72 -53.95
N VAL A 9 4.47 -36.58 -54.30
CA VAL A 9 4.97 -35.26 -53.88
C VAL A 9 3.78 -34.41 -53.50
N GLY A 10 3.32 -34.51 -52.25
CA GLY A 10 2.21 -33.69 -51.77
C GLY A 10 1.93 -33.75 -50.27
N GLY A 11 2.45 -34.74 -49.54
CA GLY A 11 2.15 -34.90 -48.11
C GLY A 11 3.06 -34.11 -47.17
N TYR A 12 4.37 -34.10 -47.40
CA TYR A 12 5.35 -33.65 -46.40
C TYR A 12 5.36 -32.14 -46.12
N TRP A 13 5.06 -31.31 -47.13
CA TRP A 13 5.10 -29.85 -47.00
C TRP A 13 3.95 -29.25 -46.20
N ALA A 14 2.88 -30.00 -45.94
CA ALA A 14 1.74 -29.55 -45.14
C ALA A 14 1.93 -29.81 -43.63
N TRP A 15 2.69 -30.85 -43.25
CA TRP A 15 2.90 -31.21 -41.83
C TRP A 15 3.95 -30.33 -41.14
N VAL A 16 4.94 -29.85 -41.88
CA VAL A 16 5.98 -28.93 -41.36
C VAL A 16 5.40 -27.61 -40.84
N PRO A 17 4.55 -26.87 -41.59
CA PRO A 17 3.92 -25.66 -41.07
C PRO A 17 2.93 -25.94 -39.94
N LEU A 18 2.22 -27.07 -39.97
CA LEU A 18 1.30 -27.44 -38.89
C LEU A 18 2.04 -27.73 -37.58
N GLY A 19 3.16 -28.46 -37.64
CA GLY A 19 4.04 -28.71 -36.49
C GLY A 19 4.67 -27.44 -35.95
N ALA A 20 5.07 -26.50 -36.81
CA ALA A 20 5.60 -25.20 -36.41
C ALA A 20 4.55 -24.34 -35.69
N VAL A 21 3.31 -24.30 -36.18
CA VAL A 21 2.19 -23.57 -35.54
C VAL A 21 1.87 -24.14 -34.17
N VAL A 22 1.79 -25.47 -34.05
CA VAL A 22 1.54 -26.15 -32.76
C VAL A 22 2.69 -25.88 -31.79
N GLY A 23 3.95 -26.04 -32.23
CA GLY A 23 5.12 -25.75 -31.41
C GLY A 23 5.17 -24.30 -30.91
N PHE A 24 4.84 -23.34 -31.77
CA PHE A 24 4.75 -21.93 -31.41
C PHE A 24 3.64 -21.66 -30.39
N ALA A 25 2.46 -22.25 -30.57
CA ALA A 25 1.34 -22.11 -29.63
C ALA A 25 1.69 -22.65 -28.23
N PHE A 26 2.33 -23.83 -28.15
CA PHE A 26 2.82 -24.38 -26.89
C PHE A 26 3.90 -23.51 -26.24
N ALA A 27 4.84 -22.98 -27.02
CA ALA A 27 5.87 -22.06 -26.53
C ALA A 27 5.27 -20.77 -25.94
N MET A 28 4.28 -20.18 -26.62
CA MET A 28 3.57 -19.00 -26.13
C MET A 28 2.75 -19.31 -24.88
N MET A 29 2.12 -20.47 -24.79
CA MET A 29 1.40 -20.92 -23.59
C MET A 29 2.36 -21.08 -22.40
N ALA A 30 3.51 -21.75 -22.61
CA ALA A 30 4.54 -21.91 -21.58
C ALA A 30 5.11 -20.57 -21.12
N LEU A 31 5.40 -19.65 -22.06
CA LEU A 31 5.87 -18.30 -21.73
C LEU A 31 4.83 -17.52 -20.92
N SER A 32 3.56 -17.61 -21.31
CA SER A 32 2.46 -16.97 -20.59
C SER A 32 2.34 -17.50 -19.15
N PHE A 33 2.49 -18.81 -18.97
CA PHE A 33 2.47 -19.46 -17.66
C PHE A 33 3.65 -19.02 -16.80
N ILE A 34 4.87 -19.00 -17.34
CA ILE A 34 6.07 -18.54 -16.63
C ILE A 34 5.92 -17.08 -16.19
N LEU A 35 5.39 -16.21 -17.05
CA LEU A 35 5.13 -14.81 -16.71
C LEU A 35 4.09 -14.68 -15.61
N GLN A 36 3.02 -15.48 -15.63
CA GLN A 36 2.02 -15.49 -14.56
C GLN A 36 2.60 -15.99 -13.23
N VAL A 37 3.37 -17.07 -13.24
CA VAL A 37 4.06 -17.59 -12.05
C VAL A 37 5.02 -16.55 -11.49
N ARG A 38 5.83 -15.89 -12.33
CA ARG A 38 6.72 -14.80 -11.89
C ARG A 38 5.97 -13.61 -11.29
N LYS A 39 4.87 -13.17 -11.93
CA LYS A 39 4.03 -12.08 -11.41
C LYS A 39 3.40 -12.45 -10.05
N ARG A 40 2.98 -13.70 -9.86
CA ARG A 40 2.43 -14.20 -8.59
C ARG A 40 3.49 -14.47 -7.52
N ALA A 41 4.74 -14.71 -7.91
CA ALA A 41 5.84 -15.02 -6.99
C ALA A 41 6.43 -13.77 -6.31
N THR A 42 6.26 -12.58 -6.88
CA THR A 42 6.83 -11.35 -6.33
C THR A 42 5.81 -10.55 -5.53
N ILE A 43 6.19 -10.14 -4.32
CA ILE A 43 5.43 -9.18 -3.50
C ILE A 43 5.94 -7.74 -3.65
N PHE A 44 7.03 -7.52 -4.40
CA PHE A 44 7.54 -6.18 -4.66
C PHE A 44 6.48 -5.33 -5.37
N GLN A 45 6.28 -4.08 -4.92
CA GLN A 45 5.22 -3.18 -5.39
C GLN A 45 3.78 -3.71 -5.23
N GLN A 46 3.55 -4.70 -4.37
CA GLN A 46 2.22 -5.26 -4.13
C GLN A 46 1.54 -4.72 -2.87
N ILE A 47 2.05 -3.65 -2.26
CA ILE A 47 1.36 -2.98 -1.15
C ILE A 47 1.07 -1.52 -1.51
N SER A 48 -0.06 -1.00 -1.07
CA SER A 48 -0.41 0.42 -1.24
C SER A 48 -1.16 0.95 -0.02
N ILE A 49 -1.11 2.26 0.17
CA ILE A 49 -2.03 2.93 1.10
C ILE A 49 -3.24 3.38 0.30
N ASP A 50 -4.43 2.87 0.64
CA ASP A 50 -5.67 3.24 -0.05
C ASP A 50 -6.24 4.55 0.46
N GLY A 51 -5.95 4.91 1.71
CA GLY A 51 -6.47 6.13 2.30
C GLY A 51 -5.99 6.39 3.72
N VAL A 52 -6.22 7.63 4.13
CA VAL A 52 -6.09 8.10 5.51
C VAL A 52 -7.47 8.54 5.96
N GLY A 53 -7.88 8.08 7.13
CA GLY A 53 -9.17 8.41 7.74
C GLY A 53 -9.00 8.93 9.16
N ILE A 54 -10.10 9.44 9.71
CA ILE A 54 -10.21 9.73 11.15
C ILE A 54 -10.79 8.49 11.83
N MET A 55 -10.20 8.08 12.94
CA MET A 55 -10.65 6.95 13.75
C MET A 55 -11.43 7.42 14.96
N ASP A 56 -10.87 8.37 15.70
CA ASP A 56 -11.45 8.93 16.90
C ASP A 56 -11.11 10.42 16.99
N VAL A 57 -12.04 11.20 17.53
CA VAL A 57 -11.94 12.65 17.67
C VAL A 57 -13.03 13.17 18.59
N GLY A 58 -12.63 13.92 19.61
CA GLY A 58 -13.53 14.73 20.42
C GLY A 58 -13.62 16.15 19.85
N VAL A 59 -14.80 16.75 19.88
CA VAL A 59 -14.99 18.16 19.50
C VAL A 59 -15.48 18.93 20.72
N VAL A 60 -14.74 19.97 21.10
CA VAL A 60 -15.09 20.84 22.23
C VAL A 60 -15.52 22.22 21.71
N GLY A 61 -16.57 22.78 22.31
CA GLY A 61 -17.07 24.12 22.00
C GLY A 61 -18.28 24.17 21.07
N LEU A 62 -19.15 23.14 21.05
CA LEU A 62 -20.37 23.12 20.22
C LEU A 62 -21.51 24.03 20.75
N ASP A 63 -21.30 24.72 21.88
CA ASP A 63 -22.36 25.45 22.61
C ASP A 63 -22.72 26.83 22.04
N GLY A 64 -22.51 27.08 20.75
CA GLY A 64 -22.94 28.33 20.10
C GLY A 64 -22.25 29.61 20.59
N SER A 65 -21.20 29.48 21.40
CA SER A 65 -20.30 30.57 21.80
C SER A 65 -19.20 30.73 20.74
N GLU A 66 -18.83 31.96 20.39
CA GLU A 66 -17.70 32.33 19.49
C GLU A 66 -16.32 31.81 19.93
N LYS A 67 -16.26 30.89 20.91
CA LYS A 67 -15.02 30.27 21.36
C LYS A 67 -14.54 29.26 20.32
N LEU A 68 -13.29 29.40 19.92
CA LEU A 68 -12.52 28.51 19.05
C LEU A 68 -12.88 27.04 19.31
N HIS A 69 -13.46 26.38 18.30
CA HIS A 69 -13.71 24.94 18.36
C HIS A 69 -12.36 24.21 18.44
N LYS A 70 -12.27 23.20 19.30
CA LYS A 70 -11.05 22.40 19.44
C LYS A 70 -11.32 20.94 19.11
N LEU A 71 -10.46 20.36 18.29
CA LEU A 71 -10.38 18.91 18.12
C LEU A 71 -9.46 18.35 19.19
N THR A 72 -9.95 17.38 19.94
CA THR A 72 -9.24 16.70 21.02
C THR A 72 -9.11 15.23 20.67
N ASN A 73 -8.04 14.57 21.13
CA ASN A 73 -7.81 13.15 20.93
C ASN A 73 -7.88 12.67 19.46
N LEU A 74 -7.47 13.51 18.50
CA LEU A 74 -7.56 13.17 17.08
C LEU A 74 -6.63 11.99 16.76
N THR A 75 -7.21 10.85 16.43
CA THR A 75 -6.46 9.66 16.01
C THR A 75 -6.72 9.35 14.55
N LEU A 76 -5.65 9.30 13.76
CA LEU A 76 -5.71 9.00 12.34
C LEU A 76 -5.55 7.49 12.11
N LYS A 77 -6.25 6.97 11.11
CA LYS A 77 -6.09 5.59 10.62
C LYS A 77 -5.57 5.59 9.20
N CYS A 78 -4.73 4.61 8.89
CA CYS A 78 -4.28 4.35 7.54
C CYS A 78 -4.71 2.94 7.11
N THR A 79 -5.07 2.80 5.84
CA THR A 79 -5.44 1.51 5.25
C THR A 79 -4.32 1.01 4.34
N LEU A 80 -3.68 -0.09 4.73
CA LEU A 80 -2.67 -0.77 3.93
C LEU A 80 -3.32 -1.92 3.16
N ARG A 81 -3.30 -1.87 1.84
CA ARG A 81 -3.80 -2.93 0.97
C ARG A 81 -2.65 -3.79 0.47
N ASN A 82 -2.86 -5.10 0.48
CA ASN A 82 -2.02 -6.08 -0.18
C ASN A 82 -2.68 -6.53 -1.48
N HIS A 83 -2.05 -6.24 -2.61
CA HIS A 83 -2.48 -6.65 -3.95
C HIS A 83 -1.92 -8.01 -4.38
N SER A 84 -0.99 -8.59 -3.63
CA SER A 84 -0.41 -9.88 -3.97
C SER A 84 -1.35 -11.04 -3.68
N GLU A 85 -1.07 -12.17 -4.33
CA GLU A 85 -1.70 -13.47 -4.04
C GLU A 85 -1.12 -14.12 -2.77
N GLN A 86 -0.18 -13.48 -2.09
CA GLN A 86 0.53 -14.01 -0.93
C GLN A 86 0.30 -13.14 0.30
N THR A 87 0.48 -13.72 1.47
CA THR A 87 0.49 -12.94 2.71
C THR A 87 1.76 -12.11 2.78
N VAL A 88 1.64 -10.84 3.17
CA VAL A 88 2.77 -9.92 3.33
C VAL A 88 2.95 -9.61 4.81
N PHE A 89 4.18 -9.73 5.28
CA PHE A 89 4.60 -9.28 6.61
C PHE A 89 5.12 -7.85 6.49
N TYR A 90 4.78 -7.00 7.44
CA TYR A 90 5.25 -5.61 7.44
C TYR A 90 5.59 -5.11 8.84
N SER A 91 6.47 -4.12 8.91
CA SER A 91 6.84 -3.42 10.12
C SER A 91 6.91 -1.92 9.84
N LEU A 92 6.35 -1.13 10.75
CA LEU A 92 6.38 0.33 10.69
C LEU A 92 7.72 0.81 11.25
N ARG A 93 8.62 1.25 10.37
CA ARG A 93 9.99 1.67 10.72
C ARG A 93 10.03 3.12 11.15
N ARG A 94 9.31 3.96 10.41
CA ARG A 94 9.20 5.39 10.70
C ARG A 94 7.76 5.82 10.47
N VAL A 95 7.20 6.47 11.48
CA VAL A 95 5.88 7.10 11.42
C VAL A 95 6.05 8.50 11.96
N THR A 96 5.98 9.48 11.07
CA THR A 96 5.95 10.90 11.45
C THR A 96 4.65 11.47 10.94
N HIS A 97 3.83 12.00 11.83
CA HIS A 97 2.66 12.75 11.42
C HIS A 97 2.46 13.99 12.29
N SER A 98 1.85 15.00 11.69
CA SER A 98 1.50 16.24 12.37
C SER A 98 0.27 16.88 11.74
N VAL A 99 -0.42 17.71 12.51
CA VAL A 99 -1.47 18.61 12.03
C VAL A 99 -1.24 19.98 12.65
N GLN A 100 -1.24 21.05 11.84
CA GLN A 100 -0.89 22.42 12.26
C GLN A 100 0.44 22.48 13.04
N GLY A 101 1.43 21.68 12.63
CA GLY A 101 2.73 21.61 13.30
C GLY A 101 2.74 20.89 14.66
N ARG A 102 1.59 20.39 15.12
CA ARG A 102 1.50 19.55 16.32
C ARG A 102 1.80 18.11 15.99
N THR A 103 2.78 17.51 16.66
CA THR A 103 3.18 16.11 16.53
C THR A 103 2.73 15.30 17.75
N PRO A 104 2.52 13.99 17.63
CA PRO A 104 2.27 13.12 18.78
C PRO A 104 3.51 13.02 19.67
N THR A 105 3.32 12.86 20.98
CA THR A 105 4.40 12.67 21.96
C THR A 105 4.90 11.24 22.05
N ARG A 106 4.08 10.26 21.63
CA ARG A 106 4.42 8.83 21.71
C ARG A 106 4.72 8.27 20.32
N SER A 107 5.87 7.61 20.18
CA SER A 107 6.19 6.82 18.98
C SER A 107 5.43 5.49 18.99
N MET A 108 5.02 5.01 17.82
CA MET A 108 4.52 3.63 17.68
C MET A 108 5.63 2.64 18.02
N GLU A 109 5.27 1.56 18.70
CA GLU A 109 6.16 0.42 18.90
C GLU A 109 6.37 -0.33 17.58
N GLU A 110 7.62 -0.71 17.33
CA GLU A 110 7.98 -1.47 16.15
C GLU A 110 7.55 -2.93 16.32
N GLN A 111 6.42 -3.28 15.72
CA GLN A 111 5.88 -4.64 15.71
C GLN A 111 5.72 -5.13 14.27
N VAL A 112 5.98 -6.42 14.04
CA VAL A 112 5.70 -7.04 12.74
C VAL A 112 4.25 -7.48 12.70
N ASN A 113 3.53 -6.92 11.74
CA ASN A 113 2.14 -7.17 11.45
C ASN A 113 2.02 -7.93 10.13
N ILE A 114 0.80 -8.41 9.87
CA ILE A 114 0.49 -9.24 8.71
C ILE A 114 -0.64 -8.57 7.92
N VAL A 115 -0.52 -8.55 6.59
CA VAL A 115 -1.63 -8.28 5.67
C VAL A 115 -1.84 -9.51 4.81
N HIS A 116 -3.00 -10.13 4.93
CA HIS A 116 -3.34 -11.32 4.15
C HIS A 116 -3.39 -11.01 2.63
N ALA A 117 -3.32 -12.05 1.82
CA ALA A 117 -3.43 -11.93 0.37
C ALA A 117 -4.73 -11.22 -0.01
N LYS A 118 -4.66 -10.26 -0.94
CA LYS A 118 -5.82 -9.48 -1.42
C LYS A 118 -6.64 -8.77 -0.33
N SER A 119 -6.06 -8.55 0.86
CA SER A 119 -6.77 -7.96 1.98
C SER A 119 -6.32 -6.53 2.28
N ILE A 120 -7.11 -5.85 3.10
CA ILE A 120 -6.82 -4.53 3.64
C ILE A 120 -6.58 -4.70 5.15
N GLN A 121 -5.53 -4.09 5.65
CA GLN A 121 -5.23 -3.98 7.07
C GLN A 121 -5.35 -2.52 7.50
N LEU A 122 -6.09 -2.29 8.58
CA LEU A 122 -6.15 -0.99 9.24
C LEU A 122 -5.07 -0.92 10.31
N PHE A 123 -4.39 0.22 10.39
CA PHE A 123 -3.54 0.54 11.51
C PHE A 123 -3.74 2.00 11.92
N SER A 124 -3.60 2.25 13.21
CA SER A 124 -3.81 3.57 13.81
C SER A 124 -2.47 4.26 13.99
N LEU A 125 -2.41 5.54 13.65
CA LEU A 125 -1.30 6.41 14.00
C LEU A 125 -1.46 6.89 15.45
N ALA A 126 -0.39 7.36 16.07
CA ALA A 126 -0.48 7.91 17.42
C ALA A 126 -1.45 9.10 17.49
N THR A 127 -2.17 9.23 18.60
CA THR A 127 -3.13 10.31 18.82
C THR A 127 -2.41 11.67 18.84
N LEU A 128 -2.96 12.63 18.10
CA LEU A 128 -2.48 14.00 18.07
C LEU A 128 -2.98 14.78 19.30
N PRO A 129 -2.19 15.75 19.79
CA PRO A 129 -2.65 16.66 20.83
C PRO A 129 -3.74 17.59 20.28
N ASP A 130 -4.34 18.39 21.16
CA ASP A 130 -5.45 19.27 20.81
C ASP A 130 -5.11 20.24 19.66
N ILE A 131 -6.02 20.34 18.69
CA ILE A 131 -5.89 21.15 17.49
C ILE A 131 -6.98 22.22 17.52
N GLU A 132 -6.57 23.48 17.34
CA GLU A 132 -7.50 24.61 17.29
C GLU A 132 -8.05 24.75 15.87
N LEU A 133 -9.38 24.74 15.76
CA LEU A 133 -10.06 24.99 14.50
C LEU A 133 -10.19 26.52 14.33
N GLY A 134 -9.29 27.07 13.51
CA GLY A 134 -9.36 28.46 13.06
C GLY A 134 -10.19 28.61 11.78
N HIS A 135 -10.07 29.77 11.13
CA HIS A 135 -10.69 30.04 9.83
C HIS A 135 -10.09 29.20 8.68
N ASP A 136 -8.82 28.81 8.80
CA ASP A 136 -8.13 27.97 7.82
C ASP A 136 -8.25 26.48 8.13
N LEU A 137 -8.39 25.67 7.09
CA LEU A 137 -8.40 24.20 7.19
C LEU A 137 -7.07 23.69 7.78
N PRO A 138 -7.07 22.98 8.92
CA PRO A 138 -5.88 22.38 9.49
C PRO A 138 -5.14 21.51 8.45
N LYS A 139 -3.93 21.94 8.10
CA LYS A 139 -3.03 21.17 7.23
C LYS A 139 -2.16 20.26 8.07
N GLY A 140 -2.02 19.02 7.65
CA GLY A 140 -1.13 18.06 8.25
C GLY A 140 -0.07 17.55 7.30
N HIS A 141 0.79 16.71 7.86
CA HIS A 141 1.84 16.01 7.16
C HIS A 141 1.89 14.59 7.71
N ILE A 142 2.01 13.61 6.81
CA ILE A 142 2.19 12.20 7.13
C ILE A 142 3.37 11.71 6.30
N ASP A 143 4.37 11.16 6.96
CA ASP A 143 5.51 10.44 6.37
C ASP A 143 5.63 9.07 7.03
N LEU A 144 5.48 8.02 6.21
CA LEU A 144 5.49 6.63 6.61
C LEU A 144 6.59 5.88 5.88
N GLU A 145 7.36 5.12 6.64
CA GLU A 145 8.31 4.14 6.12
C GLU A 145 7.93 2.74 6.63
N ILE A 146 7.50 1.88 5.71
CA ILE A 146 7.03 0.52 5.98
C ILE A 146 8.02 -0.47 5.37
N ALA A 147 8.69 -1.25 6.22
CA ALA A 147 9.46 -2.41 5.76
C ALA A 147 8.50 -3.58 5.55
N TYR A 148 8.62 -4.32 4.44
CA TYR A 148 7.73 -5.43 4.14
C TYR A 148 8.42 -6.58 3.39
N GLY A 149 7.84 -7.78 3.49
CA GLY A 149 8.48 -9.03 3.07
C GLY A 149 7.54 -10.24 3.01
N PRO A 150 8.00 -11.37 2.44
CA PRO A 150 7.20 -12.59 2.36
C PRO A 150 7.18 -13.37 3.67
N SER A 151 8.06 -13.05 4.61
CA SER A 151 8.11 -13.65 5.95
C SER A 151 8.53 -12.62 7.01
N LYS A 152 8.21 -12.92 8.28
CA LYS A 152 8.52 -12.07 9.45
C LYS A 152 10.02 -11.75 9.57
N ASP A 153 10.88 -12.70 9.24
CA ASP A 153 12.34 -12.54 9.35
C ASP A 153 13.00 -11.91 8.12
N ASN A 154 12.20 -11.62 7.08
CA ASN A 154 12.73 -11.25 5.77
C ASN A 154 12.00 -10.06 5.14
N LEU A 155 12.06 -8.90 5.78
CA LEU A 155 11.49 -7.67 5.26
C LEU A 155 12.50 -6.98 4.32
N ARG A 156 12.57 -7.41 3.05
CA ARG A 156 13.55 -6.90 2.06
C ARG A 156 13.11 -5.66 1.29
N TYR A 157 11.84 -5.31 1.38
CA TYR A 157 11.27 -4.21 0.62
C TYR A 157 10.92 -3.05 1.54
N LEU A 158 11.04 -1.84 1.01
CA LEU A 158 10.68 -0.61 1.70
C LEU A 158 9.59 0.09 0.91
N PHE A 159 8.53 0.49 1.60
CA PHE A 159 7.47 1.31 1.07
C PHE A 159 7.48 2.64 1.79
N ARG A 160 7.51 3.73 1.00
CA ARG A 160 7.51 5.10 1.51
C ARG A 160 6.26 5.81 1.02
N TYR A 161 5.57 6.45 1.94
CA TYR A 161 4.35 7.19 1.68
C TYR A 161 4.42 8.56 2.34
N GLU A 162 4.21 9.60 1.54
CA GLU A 162 4.12 10.98 2.01
C GLU A 162 2.80 11.60 1.58
N SER A 163 2.08 12.21 2.51
CA SER A 163 0.80 12.88 2.28
C SER A 163 0.66 14.14 3.11
N THR A 164 -0.17 15.07 2.64
CA THR A 164 -0.47 16.33 3.32
C THR A 164 -1.97 16.42 3.64
N PRO A 165 -2.46 15.69 4.65
CA PRO A 165 -3.89 15.66 4.95
C PRO A 165 -4.45 17.06 5.28
N LEU A 166 -5.66 17.32 4.82
CA LEU A 166 -6.45 18.51 5.09
C LEU A 166 -7.68 18.08 5.87
N ILE A 167 -7.88 18.66 7.04
CA ILE A 167 -9.05 18.37 7.87
C ILE A 167 -10.08 19.46 7.64
N GLY A 168 -11.25 19.06 7.13
CA GLY A 168 -12.42 19.91 7.01
C GLY A 168 -13.36 19.71 8.17
N TRP A 169 -13.89 20.82 8.69
CA TRP A 169 -14.98 20.82 9.67
C TRP A 169 -16.16 21.60 9.10
N THR A 170 -17.34 20.99 9.15
CA THR A 170 -18.60 21.65 8.78
C THR A 170 -19.53 21.55 9.97
N TYR A 171 -19.95 22.70 10.51
CA TYR A 171 -20.92 22.77 11.60
C TYR A 171 -22.32 23.01 11.05
N TYR A 172 -23.29 22.21 11.50
CA TYR A 172 -24.70 22.30 11.15
C TYR A 172 -25.47 22.84 12.36
N ALA A 173 -25.67 24.15 12.39
CA ALA A 173 -26.32 24.86 13.51
C ALA A 173 -27.73 24.31 13.83
N GLU A 174 -28.51 23.97 12.81
CA GLU A 174 -29.87 23.44 12.95
C GLU A 174 -29.92 22.11 13.72
N ARG A 175 -28.87 21.29 13.59
CA ARG A 175 -28.79 19.95 14.19
C ARG A 175 -27.86 19.90 15.39
N LYS A 176 -27.24 21.03 15.76
CA LYS A 176 -26.16 21.11 16.76
C LYS A 176 -25.11 19.99 16.57
N SER A 177 -24.83 19.67 15.31
CA SER A 177 -23.90 18.61 14.94
C SER A 177 -22.84 19.16 13.99
N GLY A 178 -21.74 18.45 13.85
CA GLY A 178 -20.78 18.78 12.82
C GLY A 178 -20.21 17.54 12.17
N GLN A 179 -19.72 17.73 10.95
CA GLN A 179 -19.10 16.69 10.15
C GLN A 179 -17.62 17.01 9.98
N LEU A 180 -16.78 16.05 10.34
CA LEU A 180 -15.37 16.07 10.00
C LEU A 180 -15.16 15.35 8.68
N ASN A 181 -14.34 15.96 7.83
CA ASN A 181 -13.86 15.38 6.61
C ASN A 181 -12.33 15.40 6.61
N ILE A 182 -11.71 14.40 5.99
CA ILE A 182 -10.27 14.38 5.77
C ILE A 182 -10.01 14.11 4.30
N ILE A 183 -9.23 14.99 3.69
CA ILE A 183 -8.74 14.84 2.33
C ILE A 183 -7.24 14.64 2.45
N SER A 184 -6.71 13.54 1.92
CA SER A 184 -5.28 13.21 2.05
C SER A 184 -4.59 13.16 0.68
N PRO A 185 -4.27 14.31 0.07
CA PRO A 185 -3.51 14.35 -1.17
C PRO A 185 -2.18 13.63 -1.00
N ILE A 186 -1.89 12.74 -1.94
CA ILE A 186 -0.67 11.95 -1.93
C ILE A 186 0.44 12.78 -2.60
N LYS A 187 1.53 12.99 -1.88
CA LYS A 187 2.70 13.70 -2.40
C LYS A 187 3.73 12.74 -2.97
N ARG A 188 3.94 11.60 -2.32
CA ARG A 188 4.93 10.60 -2.76
C ARG A 188 4.50 9.18 -2.41
N ILE A 189 4.71 8.29 -3.38
CA ILE A 189 4.69 6.84 -3.18
C ILE A 189 5.96 6.28 -3.80
N ALA A 190 6.71 5.47 -3.06
CA ALA A 190 7.90 4.80 -3.58
C ALA A 190 8.05 3.40 -2.98
N HIS A 191 8.54 2.49 -3.82
CA HIS A 191 8.98 1.16 -3.42
C HIS A 191 10.46 0.99 -3.71
N GLU A 192 11.22 0.54 -2.73
CA GLU A 192 12.65 0.31 -2.86
C GLU A 192 12.96 -1.15 -2.51
N ARG A 193 13.85 -1.77 -3.29
CA ARG A 193 14.44 -3.07 -2.94
C ARG A 193 15.68 -2.81 -2.12
N ARG A 194 15.81 -3.47 -0.97
CA ARG A 194 17.08 -3.49 -0.23
C ARG A 194 17.80 -4.81 -0.43
N ALA A 195 19.12 -4.72 -0.61
CA ALA A 195 20.00 -5.88 -0.80
C ALA A 195 20.04 -6.77 0.46
N THR A 196 19.86 -6.18 1.65
CA THR A 196 19.78 -6.87 2.94
C THR A 196 18.39 -6.72 3.55
N GLY A 197 17.80 -7.83 3.99
CA GLY A 197 16.53 -7.83 4.71
C GLY A 197 16.67 -7.22 6.11
N PHE A 198 15.62 -6.58 6.60
CA PHE A 198 15.59 -6.11 7.98
C PHE A 198 15.32 -7.27 8.93
N LEU A 199 16.22 -7.46 9.91
CA LEU A 199 16.00 -8.36 11.03
C LEU A 199 15.29 -7.59 12.15
N VAL A 200 14.22 -8.16 12.66
CA VAL A 200 13.30 -7.57 13.66
C VAL A 200 13.95 -7.39 15.04
N ASN A 201 15.15 -7.95 15.26
CA ASN A 201 15.84 -7.94 16.55
C ASN A 201 17.24 -7.29 16.50
N GLY A 202 17.34 -6.06 15.99
CA GLY A 202 18.44 -5.13 16.31
C GLY A 202 19.87 -5.50 15.87
N LYS A 203 20.14 -6.72 15.38
CA LYS A 203 21.44 -7.08 14.81
C LYS A 203 21.43 -6.87 13.30
N SER A 204 21.54 -5.61 12.90
CA SER A 204 22.11 -5.28 11.60
C SER A 204 23.54 -5.83 11.57
N ARG A 205 23.74 -7.00 10.96
CA ARG A 205 25.10 -7.38 10.53
C ARG A 205 25.40 -6.52 9.31
N ASN A 206 26.12 -5.43 9.53
CA ASN A 206 26.93 -4.83 8.47
C ASN A 206 27.92 -5.92 8.05
N ALA A 207 27.75 -6.46 6.84
CA ALA A 207 28.80 -7.20 6.18
C ALA A 207 29.70 -6.16 5.51
N CYS A 208 30.97 -6.15 5.93
CA CYS A 208 32.07 -5.53 5.19
C CYS A 208 32.15 -6.06 3.75
#